data_AF-A0A9D5JLP4-F1
#
_entry.id   AF-A0A9D5JLP4-F1
#
_cell.length_a   1.000
_cell.length_b   1.000
_cell.length_c   1.000
_cell.angle_alpha   90.00
_cell.angle_beta   90.00
_cell.angle_gamma   90.00
#
_symmetry.space_group_name_H-M   'P 1'
#
loop_
_entity.id
_entity.type
_entity.pdbx_description
1 polymer ?
#
loop_
_entity_poly.entity_id
_entity_poly.type
_entity_poly.pdbx_seq_one_letter_code
_entity_poly.pdbx_strand_id
1 'polypeptide(L)'
;MWGRVILPAVALFWLSGCGSSPGPAGSGKNSSSVAQYARAGAKLSLPDRVAFRQKDPRWSRVTLGGSGEPLERGGCLVTATAMALANLGFDTDPGDLARRLKRVNGFMSNGWLIWAGIDRATNGQATAIYHNDVSERLIDRCIMNGFYPIASFDLPNGRTHWAVVLRKSKFGYHMRDPLHASRQPLVFSQGVGAFKALRCVGRKK
;
A
#
# COMPACT_ATOMS: atom_id res chain seq x y z
N MET A 1 -6.67 18.23 -82.95
CA MET A 1 -7.18 16.95 -83.47
C MET A 1 -7.98 16.31 -82.33
N TRP A 2 -9.33 16.33 -82.45
CA TRP A 2 -10.36 15.62 -81.65
C TRP A 2 -10.50 16.11 -80.19
N GLY A 3 -11.54 16.81 -79.73
CA GLY A 3 -13.00 16.50 -79.70
C GLY A 3 -13.30 15.64 -78.45
N ARG A 4 -14.24 15.88 -77.52
CA ARG A 4 -15.49 16.67 -77.39
C ARG A 4 -15.84 16.80 -75.88
N VAL A 5 -16.46 17.93 -75.50
CA VAL A 5 -17.76 18.15 -74.75
C VAL A 5 -18.08 17.21 -73.55
N ILE A 6 -18.45 17.69 -72.34
CA ILE A 6 -19.82 18.03 -71.85
C ILE A 6 -19.75 18.79 -70.49
N LEU A 7 -20.52 19.88 -70.35
CA LEU A 7 -20.98 20.57 -69.11
C LEU A 7 -22.42 20.06 -68.77
N PRO A 8 -23.09 20.32 -67.62
CA PRO A 8 -22.70 20.95 -66.35
C PRO A 8 -23.28 20.24 -65.06
N ALA A 9 -23.10 20.89 -63.90
CA ALA A 9 -24.15 21.20 -62.90
C ALA A 9 -24.03 20.64 -61.45
N VAL A 10 -24.45 21.52 -60.52
CA VAL A 10 -24.94 21.31 -59.14
C VAL A 10 -23.84 21.21 -58.06
N ALA A 11 -23.45 22.31 -57.38
CA ALA A 11 -24.11 23.10 -56.31
C ALA A 11 -23.73 22.65 -54.88
N LEU A 12 -23.23 23.65 -54.13
CA LEU A 12 -23.15 23.86 -52.68
C LEU A 12 -23.04 22.65 -51.73
N PHE A 13 -22.15 22.73 -50.73
CA PHE A 13 -22.53 23.15 -49.37
C PHE A 13 -21.30 23.20 -48.44
N TRP A 14 -21.40 24.12 -47.49
CA TRP A 14 -20.47 24.53 -46.45
C TRP A 14 -19.76 23.42 -45.69
N LEU A 15 -18.47 23.62 -45.38
CA LEU A 15 -17.90 23.12 -44.12
C LEU A 15 -16.98 24.16 -43.46
N SER A 16 -17.30 24.39 -42.20
CA SER A 16 -16.70 25.25 -41.20
C SER A 16 -15.18 25.10 -41.07
N GLY A 17 -14.47 26.22 -41.08
CA GLY A 17 -13.06 26.30 -40.70
C GLY A 17 -12.88 27.22 -39.50
N CYS A 18 -13.05 26.69 -38.29
CA CYS A 18 -12.53 27.34 -37.08
C CYS A 18 -11.12 26.80 -36.82
N GLY A 19 -10.11 27.61 -37.08
CA GLY A 19 -8.77 27.42 -36.55
C GLY A 19 -8.70 27.88 -35.10
N SER A 20 -8.07 27.08 -34.24
CA SER A 20 -7.47 27.51 -32.96
C SER A 20 -6.42 26.47 -32.53
N SER A 21 -5.30 26.99 -32.04
CA SER A 21 -3.99 26.37 -31.77
C SER A 21 -3.98 25.09 -30.92
N PRO A 22 -2.94 24.24 -31.03
CA PRO A 22 -2.79 23.04 -30.21
C PRO A 22 -2.42 23.40 -28.75
N GLY A 23 -3.13 22.80 -27.79
CA GLY A 23 -2.79 22.85 -26.37
C GLY A 23 -1.53 22.02 -26.04
N PRO A 24 -0.89 22.26 -24.89
CA PRO A 24 0.37 21.61 -24.55
C PRO A 24 0.18 20.12 -24.26
N ALA A 25 1.21 19.37 -24.64
CA ALA A 25 1.30 17.93 -24.64
C ALA A 25 1.20 17.28 -23.24
N GLY A 26 0.42 16.20 -23.18
CA GLY A 26 0.87 14.91 -22.61
C GLY A 26 1.06 14.78 -21.09
N SER A 27 -0.03 14.62 -20.33
CA SER A 27 0.01 13.88 -19.06
C SER A 27 -0.19 12.38 -19.33
N GLY A 28 0.90 11.72 -19.70
CA GLY A 28 0.92 10.30 -20.01
C GLY A 28 0.72 9.41 -18.78
N LYS A 29 -0.38 8.64 -18.81
CA LYS A 29 -0.50 7.23 -18.37
C LYS A 29 -0.27 6.92 -16.87
N ASN A 30 -1.34 7.02 -16.07
CA ASN A 30 -1.59 6.08 -14.96
C ASN A 30 -3.08 5.94 -14.56
N SER A 31 -4.00 6.56 -15.31
CA SER A 31 -5.44 6.52 -15.01
C SER A 31 -6.15 5.27 -15.54
N SER A 32 -5.51 4.52 -16.45
CA SER A 32 -6.11 3.37 -17.12
C SER A 32 -6.18 2.13 -16.23
N SER A 33 -5.18 1.84 -15.40
CA SER A 33 -5.19 0.67 -14.51
C SER A 33 -6.22 0.83 -13.38
N VAL A 34 -6.26 2.00 -12.74
CA VAL A 34 -7.20 2.32 -11.65
C VAL A 34 -8.65 2.17 -12.10
N ALA A 35 -8.98 2.67 -13.31
CA ALA A 35 -10.32 2.59 -13.86
C ALA A 35 -10.68 1.18 -14.39
N GLN A 36 -9.69 0.35 -14.71
CA GLN A 36 -9.89 -1.03 -15.17
C GLN A 36 -10.17 -1.99 -14.00
N TYR A 37 -9.48 -1.84 -12.86
CA TYR A 37 -9.76 -2.63 -11.65
C TYR A 37 -11.13 -2.31 -11.04
N ALA A 38 -11.54 -1.03 -11.06
CA ALA A 38 -12.85 -0.61 -10.55
C ALA A 38 -14.02 -1.14 -11.40
N ARG A 39 -13.81 -1.40 -12.70
CA ARG A 39 -14.85 -1.87 -13.63
C ARG A 39 -15.05 -3.39 -13.63
N ALA A 40 -14.12 -4.17 -13.09
CA ALA A 40 -14.13 -5.64 -13.20
C ALA A 40 -14.88 -6.37 -12.06
N GLY A 41 -15.50 -5.67 -11.11
CA GLY A 41 -16.17 -6.33 -9.96
C GLY A 41 -15.23 -7.15 -9.06
N ALA A 42 -13.91 -7.06 -9.26
CA ALA A 42 -12.93 -7.78 -8.49
C ALA A 42 -12.90 -7.23 -7.06
N LYS A 43 -13.06 -8.11 -6.06
CA LYS A 43 -12.85 -7.73 -4.66
C LYS A 43 -11.41 -7.27 -4.48
N LEU A 44 -11.26 -6.00 -4.09
CA LEU A 44 -9.98 -5.41 -3.76
C LEU A 44 -9.33 -6.19 -2.61
N SER A 45 -8.26 -6.92 -2.89
CA SER A 45 -7.56 -7.78 -1.93
C SER A 45 -6.10 -7.95 -2.28
N LEU A 46 -5.26 -8.04 -1.26
CA LEU A 46 -3.85 -8.38 -1.37
C LEU A 46 -3.60 -9.87 -1.11
N PRO A 47 -2.50 -10.43 -1.66
CA PRO A 47 -1.99 -11.74 -1.27
C PRO A 47 -1.75 -11.85 0.25
N ASP A 48 -2.02 -13.04 0.80
CA ASP A 48 -1.84 -13.38 2.22
C ASP A 48 -1.12 -14.73 2.34
N ARG A 49 0.21 -14.69 2.33
CA ARG A 49 1.10 -15.86 2.31
C ARG A 49 1.73 -16.16 3.65
N VAL A 50 1.75 -15.19 4.57
CA VAL A 50 2.43 -15.32 5.87
C VAL A 50 1.57 -14.77 7.02
N ALA A 51 1.75 -15.36 8.19
CA ALA A 51 1.14 -14.91 9.44
C ALA A 51 2.21 -14.93 10.54
N PHE A 52 2.85 -13.78 10.78
CA PHE A 52 3.90 -13.66 11.79
C PHE A 52 3.33 -13.11 13.10
N ARG A 53 3.78 -13.70 14.21
CA ARG A 53 3.44 -13.27 15.57
C ARG A 53 4.65 -12.59 16.21
N GLN A 54 4.47 -11.41 16.81
CA GLN A 54 5.58 -10.70 17.44
C GLN A 54 6.18 -11.46 18.64
N LYS A 55 5.39 -12.34 19.26
CA LYS A 55 5.77 -13.22 20.37
C LYS A 55 6.20 -14.62 19.94
N ASP A 56 6.56 -14.83 18.67
CA ASP A 56 7.12 -16.11 18.22
C ASP A 56 8.52 -16.30 18.83
N PRO A 57 8.81 -17.43 19.50
CA PRO A 57 10.09 -17.66 20.18
C PRO A 57 11.33 -17.52 19.27
N ARG A 58 11.18 -17.71 17.95
CA ARG A 58 12.28 -17.58 16.99
C ARG A 58 12.87 -16.17 16.93
N TRP A 59 12.07 -15.15 17.26
CA TRP A 59 12.49 -13.74 17.19
C TRP A 59 11.99 -12.86 18.33
N SER A 60 11.18 -13.38 19.26
CA SER A 60 10.56 -12.63 20.35
C SER A 60 11.55 -11.77 21.15
N ARG A 61 12.77 -12.29 21.35
CA ARG A 61 13.87 -11.66 22.09
C ARG A 61 14.74 -10.70 21.24
N VAL A 62 14.53 -10.64 19.93
CA VAL A 62 15.21 -9.64 19.10
C VAL A 62 14.71 -8.26 19.52
N THR A 63 15.62 -7.33 19.78
CA THR A 63 15.25 -6.02 20.31
C THR A 63 15.07 -4.97 19.21
N LEU A 64 14.06 -4.12 19.39
CA LEU A 64 13.93 -2.84 18.72
C LEU A 64 15.16 -2.00 19.06
N GLY A 65 15.67 -1.24 18.08
CA GLY A 65 16.92 -0.48 18.15
C GLY A 65 17.08 0.40 19.39
N GLY A 66 16.83 1.70 19.24
CA GLY A 66 17.17 2.69 20.27
C GLY A 66 16.62 2.42 21.67
N SER A 67 15.49 1.73 21.81
CA SER A 67 14.89 1.42 23.12
C SER A 67 15.42 0.15 23.78
N GLY A 68 16.00 -0.78 23.01
CA GLY A 68 16.32 -2.13 23.49
C GLY A 68 15.11 -3.00 23.83
N GLU A 69 13.87 -2.54 23.59
CA GLU A 69 12.66 -3.32 23.90
C GLU A 69 12.54 -4.56 22.99
N PRO A 70 12.26 -5.76 23.53
CA PRO A 70 12.10 -6.96 22.71
C PRO A 70 10.83 -6.92 21.83
N LEU A 71 10.87 -7.58 20.67
CA LEU A 71 9.74 -7.66 19.72
C LEU A 71 8.46 -8.18 20.39
N GLU A 72 8.56 -9.09 21.34
CA GLU A 72 7.37 -9.61 22.04
C GLU A 72 6.59 -8.54 22.80
N ARG A 73 7.25 -7.47 23.24
CA ARG A 73 6.66 -6.37 24.00
C ARG A 73 6.22 -5.21 23.10
N GLY A 74 7.07 -4.76 22.18
CA GLY A 74 6.85 -3.55 21.36
C GLY A 74 6.84 -3.77 19.84
N GLY A 75 6.96 -5.02 19.36
CA GLY A 75 7.28 -5.33 17.97
C GLY A 75 6.14 -5.35 16.96
N CYS A 76 4.95 -4.81 17.29
CA CYS A 76 3.77 -4.93 16.42
C CYS A 76 4.01 -4.30 15.04
N LEU A 77 4.53 -3.07 15.00
CA LEU A 77 4.79 -2.38 13.74
C LEU A 77 5.86 -3.09 12.89
N VAL A 78 6.96 -3.54 13.49
CA VAL A 78 8.01 -4.28 12.77
C VAL A 78 7.46 -5.60 12.23
N THR A 79 6.68 -6.33 13.03
CA THR A 79 6.09 -7.60 12.63
C THR A 79 5.08 -7.42 11.50
N ALA A 80 4.22 -6.41 11.57
CA ALA A 80 3.27 -6.09 10.50
C ALA A 80 4.00 -5.66 9.21
N THR A 81 5.10 -4.91 9.34
CA THR A 81 5.95 -4.53 8.20
C THR A 81 6.64 -5.74 7.58
N ALA A 82 7.13 -6.68 8.39
CA ALA A 82 7.71 -7.93 7.89
C ALA A 82 6.67 -8.77 7.13
N MET A 83 5.43 -8.84 7.61
CA MET A 83 4.35 -9.51 6.86
C MET A 83 4.07 -8.82 5.52
N ALA A 84 4.03 -7.48 5.48
CA ALA A 84 3.88 -6.73 4.23
C ALA A 84 5.03 -7.05 3.25
N LEU A 85 6.29 -6.97 3.69
CA LEU A 85 7.46 -7.25 2.86
C LEU A 85 7.50 -8.71 2.38
N ALA A 86 7.24 -9.68 3.25
CA ALA A 86 7.19 -11.09 2.85
C ALA A 86 6.12 -11.34 1.77
N ASN A 87 4.95 -10.73 1.90
CA ASN A 87 3.92 -10.84 0.87
C ASN A 87 4.29 -10.12 -0.45
N LEU A 88 5.09 -9.06 -0.39
CA LEU A 88 5.69 -8.38 -1.55
C LEU A 88 6.82 -9.18 -2.21
N GLY A 89 7.18 -10.35 -1.65
CA GLY A 89 8.18 -11.26 -2.20
C GLY A 89 9.59 -11.10 -1.61
N PHE A 90 9.75 -10.35 -0.52
CA PHE A 90 11.02 -10.27 0.19
C PHE A 90 11.20 -11.50 1.09
N ASP A 91 12.37 -12.12 1.07
CA ASP A 91 12.72 -13.14 2.05
C ASP A 91 13.12 -12.47 3.37
N THR A 92 12.15 -12.36 4.29
CA THR A 92 12.30 -11.71 5.59
C THR A 92 11.29 -12.25 6.59
N ASP A 93 11.68 -12.24 7.86
CA ASP A 93 10.81 -12.42 9.02
C ASP A 93 10.92 -11.20 9.97
N PRO A 94 10.16 -11.12 11.07
CA PRO A 94 10.24 -9.97 11.99
C PRO A 94 11.62 -9.79 12.64
N GLY A 95 12.29 -10.88 12.99
CA GLY A 95 13.62 -10.83 13.61
C GLY A 95 14.69 -10.37 12.62
N ASP A 96 14.64 -10.87 11.38
CA ASP A 96 15.52 -10.45 10.31
C ASP A 96 15.32 -8.97 9.95
N LEU A 97 14.06 -8.53 9.77
CA LEU A 97 13.75 -7.12 9.53
C LEU A 97 14.26 -6.23 10.66
N ALA A 98 14.03 -6.60 11.92
CA ALA A 98 14.51 -5.84 13.06
C ALA A 98 16.05 -5.69 13.05
N ARG A 99 16.78 -6.77 12.73
CA ARG A 99 18.25 -6.75 12.61
C ARG A 99 18.72 -5.88 11.43
N ARG A 100 18.07 -5.96 10.26
CA ARG A 100 18.37 -5.11 9.10
C ARG A 100 18.15 -3.64 9.43
N LEU A 101 17.00 -3.31 10.03
CA LEU A 101 16.68 -1.94 10.46
C LEU A 101 17.73 -1.40 11.44
N LYS A 102 18.17 -2.19 12.41
CA LYS A 102 19.26 -1.79 13.32
C LYS A 102 20.54 -1.41 12.57
N ARG A 103 20.98 -2.21 11.61
CA ARG A 103 22.21 -1.96 10.84
C ARG A 103 22.15 -0.66 10.02
N VAL A 104 20.96 -0.24 9.61
CA VAL A 104 20.77 0.96 8.77
C VAL A 104 20.24 2.17 9.55
N ASN A 105 20.40 2.18 10.88
CA ASN A 105 19.87 3.21 11.76
C ASN A 105 18.38 3.49 11.49
N GLY A 106 17.61 2.41 11.36
CA GLY A 106 16.18 2.40 11.02
C GLY A 106 15.25 2.55 12.22
N PHE A 107 15.79 2.93 13.38
CA PHE A 107 15.03 3.17 14.61
C PHE A 107 15.39 4.52 15.21
N MET A 108 14.40 5.19 15.80
CA MET A 108 14.63 6.32 16.70
C MET A 108 15.11 5.83 18.08
N SER A 109 15.56 6.76 18.94
CA SER A 109 16.02 6.45 20.30
C SER A 109 14.95 5.77 21.15
N ASN A 110 13.68 6.05 20.92
CA ASN A 110 12.55 5.39 21.60
C ASN A 110 12.14 4.05 20.96
N GLY A 111 12.90 3.54 19.99
CA GLY A 111 12.65 2.25 19.32
C GLY A 111 11.60 2.29 18.21
N TRP A 112 11.05 3.45 17.87
CA TRP A 112 10.10 3.56 16.76
C TRP A 112 10.80 3.38 15.42
N LEU A 113 10.17 2.62 14.54
CA LEU A 113 10.64 2.40 13.17
C LEU A 113 10.67 3.73 12.40
N ILE A 114 11.79 4.02 11.76
CA ILE A 114 11.95 5.14 10.83
C ILE A 114 11.53 4.65 9.44
N TRP A 115 10.57 5.31 8.79
CA TRP A 115 10.00 4.86 7.51
C TRP A 115 11.04 4.75 6.39
N ALA A 116 11.94 5.73 6.28
CA ALA A 116 13.08 5.66 5.37
C ALA A 116 14.04 4.50 5.68
N GLY A 117 13.97 3.92 6.89
CA GLY A 117 14.68 2.72 7.26
C GLY A 117 14.21 1.47 6.51
N ILE A 118 12.94 1.39 6.09
CA ILE A 118 12.43 0.28 5.26
C ILE A 118 13.15 0.27 3.91
N ASP A 119 13.29 1.44 3.30
CA ASP A 119 14.02 1.61 2.04
C ASP A 119 15.46 1.14 2.16
N ARG A 120 16.17 1.61 3.19
CA ARG A 120 17.55 1.20 3.45
C ARG A 120 17.67 -0.30 3.76
N ALA A 121 16.77 -0.84 4.58
CA ALA A 121 16.77 -2.26 4.98
C ALA A 121 16.42 -3.22 3.82
N THR A 122 15.86 -2.70 2.73
CA THR A 122 15.49 -3.44 1.53
C THR A 122 16.33 -3.05 0.31
N ASN A 123 17.48 -2.39 0.52
CA ASN A 123 18.40 -1.96 -0.53
C ASN A 123 17.70 -1.15 -1.63
N GLY A 124 16.80 -0.24 -1.25
CA GLY A 124 16.09 0.64 -2.19
C GLY A 124 14.91 -0.01 -2.92
N GLN A 125 14.52 -1.23 -2.57
CA GLN A 125 13.49 -1.97 -3.32
C GLN A 125 12.07 -1.79 -2.77
N ALA A 126 11.91 -1.40 -1.50
CA ALA A 126 10.61 -1.12 -0.89
C ALA A 126 10.56 0.28 -0.28
N THR A 127 9.36 0.83 -0.16
CA THR A 127 9.13 2.13 0.46
C THR A 127 7.88 2.09 1.33
N ALA A 128 7.75 3.09 2.20
CA ALA A 128 6.55 3.34 2.99
C ALA A 128 6.03 4.76 2.75
N ILE A 129 4.74 4.87 2.42
CA ILE A 129 4.02 6.14 2.35
C ILE A 129 3.27 6.35 3.67
N TYR A 130 3.39 7.56 4.22
CA TYR A 130 2.87 7.92 5.54
C TYR A 130 1.63 8.82 5.41
N HIS A 131 0.57 8.48 6.14
CA HIS A 131 -0.63 9.30 6.27
C HIS A 131 -1.02 9.47 7.75
N ASN A 132 -1.25 10.71 8.17
CA ASN A 132 -1.77 11.03 9.49
C ASN A 132 -3.28 10.87 9.59
N ASP A 133 -3.99 11.13 8.51
CA ASP A 133 -5.42 10.85 8.42
C ASP A 133 -5.65 9.49 7.76
N VAL A 134 -6.76 8.85 8.14
CA VAL A 134 -7.18 7.57 7.57
C VAL A 134 -8.57 7.72 6.97
N SER A 135 -8.73 7.29 5.73
CA SER A 135 -10.04 7.17 5.07
C SER A 135 -10.09 5.87 4.28
N GLU A 136 -11.30 5.40 3.98
CA GLU A 136 -11.48 4.18 3.19
C GLU A 136 -10.83 4.32 1.82
N ARG A 137 -10.97 5.50 1.20
CA ARG A 137 -10.34 5.84 -0.08
C ARG A 137 -8.81 5.73 -0.03
N LEU A 138 -8.17 6.09 1.09
CA LEU A 138 -6.71 5.95 1.25
C LEU A 138 -6.31 4.48 1.36
N ILE A 139 -7.05 3.69 2.15
CA ILE A 139 -6.81 2.24 2.28
C ILE A 139 -7.00 1.56 0.92
N ASP A 140 -8.08 1.87 0.20
CA ASP A 140 -8.36 1.28 -1.10
C ASP A 140 -7.29 1.65 -2.12
N ARG A 141 -6.86 2.92 -2.16
CA ARG A 141 -5.75 3.36 -3.02
C ARG A 141 -4.45 2.63 -2.71
N CYS A 142 -4.18 2.40 -1.43
CA CYS A 142 -3.02 1.63 -0.99
C CYS A 142 -3.04 0.23 -1.63
N ILE A 143 -4.14 -0.49 -1.45
CA ILE A 143 -4.30 -1.86 -1.96
C ILE A 143 -4.28 -1.88 -3.49
N MET A 144 -4.97 -0.94 -4.16
CA MET A 144 -5.01 -0.85 -5.62
C MET A 144 -3.62 -0.64 -6.24
N ASN A 145 -2.72 0.04 -5.52
CA ASN A 145 -1.34 0.25 -5.96
C ASN A 145 -0.43 -0.94 -5.64
N GLY A 146 -0.94 -2.00 -5.03
CA GLY A 146 -0.16 -3.15 -4.55
C GLY A 146 0.61 -2.87 -3.25
N PHE A 147 0.27 -1.80 -2.53
CA PHE A 147 0.87 -1.48 -1.24
C PHE A 147 0.01 -2.10 -0.13
N TYR A 148 0.67 -2.62 0.90
CA TYR A 148 0.06 -3.16 2.10
C TYR A 148 -0.21 -2.03 3.10
N PRO A 149 -1.48 -1.72 3.40
CA PRO A 149 -1.84 -0.78 4.45
C PRO A 149 -1.57 -1.38 5.82
N ILE A 150 -0.75 -0.72 6.62
CA ILE A 150 -0.51 -1.00 8.04
C ILE A 150 -1.21 0.12 8.81
N ALA A 151 -2.28 -0.23 9.52
CA ALA A 151 -3.10 0.72 10.23
C ALA A 151 -2.81 0.65 11.73
N SER A 152 -2.80 1.81 12.39
CA SER A 152 -2.72 1.89 13.84
C SER A 152 -4.08 2.10 14.47
N PHE A 153 -4.30 1.52 15.65
CA PHE A 153 -5.49 1.70 16.49
C PHE A 153 -5.13 1.44 17.94
N ASP A 154 -5.99 1.84 18.87
CA ASP A 154 -5.75 1.65 20.29
C ASP A 154 -6.34 0.32 20.77
N LEU A 155 -5.57 -0.42 21.55
CA LEU A 155 -6.06 -1.59 22.28
C LEU A 155 -6.92 -1.13 23.48
N PRO A 156 -7.74 -2.03 24.07
CA PRO A 156 -8.55 -1.69 25.25
C PRO A 156 -7.74 -1.12 26.44
N ASN A 157 -6.45 -1.42 26.53
CA ASN A 157 -5.54 -0.88 27.55
C ASN A 157 -4.89 0.46 27.17
N GLY A 158 -5.35 1.13 26.10
CA GLY A 158 -4.85 2.41 25.62
C GLY A 158 -3.51 2.35 24.88
N ARG A 159 -2.89 1.19 24.71
CA ARG A 159 -1.66 1.06 23.93
C ARG A 159 -1.97 1.15 22.44
N THR A 160 -1.22 1.98 21.72
CA THR A 160 -1.23 1.96 20.26
C THR A 160 -0.72 0.62 19.73
N HIS A 161 -1.45 0.07 18.77
CA HIS A 161 -1.16 -1.20 18.13
C HIS A 161 -1.22 -1.06 16.60
N TRP A 162 -0.48 -1.92 15.90
CA TRP A 162 -0.35 -1.89 14.45
C TRP A 162 -0.63 -3.26 13.87
N ALA A 163 -1.44 -3.31 12.81
CA ALA A 163 -1.71 -4.53 12.06
C ALA A 163 -1.85 -4.23 10.57
N VAL A 164 -1.62 -5.24 9.73
CA VAL A 164 -1.69 -5.09 8.26
C VAL A 164 -3.07 -5.47 7.75
N VAL A 165 -3.66 -4.59 6.94
CA VAL A 165 -4.95 -4.77 6.27
C VAL A 165 -4.72 -5.48 4.93
N LEU A 166 -5.52 -6.49 4.62
CA LEU A 166 -5.43 -7.24 3.37
C LEU A 166 -6.57 -6.91 2.41
N ARG A 167 -7.77 -6.69 2.96
CA ARG A 167 -8.99 -6.32 2.22
C ARG A 167 -10.06 -5.78 3.15
N LYS A 168 -11.11 -5.21 2.56
CA LYS A 168 -12.37 -4.88 3.25
C LYS A 168 -13.48 -5.86 2.84
N SER A 169 -14.41 -6.15 3.75
CA SER A 169 -15.69 -6.80 3.43
C SER A 169 -16.84 -6.13 4.18
N LYS A 170 -18.07 -6.62 4.00
CA LYS A 170 -19.25 -6.19 4.78
C LYS A 170 -19.10 -6.36 6.29
N PHE A 171 -18.17 -7.19 6.75
CA PHE A 171 -17.91 -7.46 8.16
C PHE A 171 -16.82 -6.57 8.76
N GLY A 172 -16.10 -5.80 7.94
CA GLY A 172 -14.98 -4.96 8.37
C GLY A 172 -13.69 -5.24 7.61
N TYR A 173 -12.57 -4.82 8.19
CA TYR A 173 -11.25 -4.98 7.62
C TYR A 173 -10.65 -6.34 7.99
N HIS A 174 -10.14 -7.07 7.01
CA HIS A 174 -9.49 -8.36 7.22
C HIS A 174 -8.01 -8.12 7.39
N MET A 175 -7.47 -8.44 8.57
CA MET A 175 -6.14 -8.04 9.01
C MET A 175 -5.31 -9.21 9.51
N ARG A 176 -3.99 -9.13 9.31
CA ARG A 176 -3.02 -9.93 10.07
C ARG A 176 -2.55 -9.11 11.26
N ASP A 177 -2.89 -9.60 12.45
CA ASP A 177 -2.56 -8.97 13.72
C ASP A 177 -1.32 -9.64 14.35
N PRO A 178 -0.20 -8.91 14.55
CA PRO A 178 1.01 -9.42 15.19
C PRO A 178 0.84 -10.04 16.58
N LEU A 179 -0.24 -9.73 17.31
CA LEU A 179 -0.50 -10.29 18.64
C LEU A 179 -1.23 -11.63 18.61
N HIS A 180 -1.82 -12.00 17.47
CA HIS A 180 -2.70 -13.16 17.37
C HIS A 180 -2.20 -14.15 16.32
N ALA A 181 -2.07 -15.41 16.72
CA ALA A 181 -1.87 -16.49 15.77
C ALA A 181 -3.24 -16.87 15.18
N SER A 182 -3.40 -16.75 13.87
CA SER A 182 -4.64 -17.12 13.19
C SER A 182 -4.35 -17.79 11.85
N ARG A 183 -5.16 -18.79 11.47
CA ARG A 183 -5.05 -19.40 10.13
C ARG A 183 -5.56 -18.45 9.05
N GLN A 184 -6.66 -17.76 9.34
CA GLN A 184 -7.28 -16.76 8.46
C GLN A 184 -7.08 -15.35 9.02
N PRO A 185 -7.12 -14.31 8.19
CA PRO A 185 -7.13 -12.92 8.66
C PRO A 185 -8.26 -12.67 9.67
N LEU A 186 -7.96 -11.91 10.72
CA LEU A 186 -8.95 -11.50 11.71
C LEU A 186 -9.81 -10.37 11.15
N VAL A 187 -11.06 -10.29 11.60
CA VAL A 187 -11.97 -9.22 11.19
C VAL A 187 -11.94 -8.10 12.23
N PHE A 188 -11.51 -6.92 11.79
CA PHE A 188 -11.61 -5.67 12.53
C PHE A 188 -12.92 -4.97 12.15
N SER A 189 -13.91 -5.07 13.04
CA SER A 189 -15.30 -4.64 12.79
C SER A 189 -15.60 -3.17 13.12
N GLN A 190 -14.69 -2.46 13.82
CA GLN A 190 -14.94 -1.08 14.28
C GLN A 190 -14.95 -0.02 13.15
N GLY A 191 -14.66 -0.41 11.92
CA GLY A 191 -14.64 0.49 10.76
C GLY A 191 -13.42 1.40 10.72
N VAL A 192 -13.38 2.30 9.73
CA VAL A 192 -12.18 3.12 9.44
C VAL A 192 -11.92 4.18 10.51
N GLY A 193 -12.96 4.67 11.18
CA GLY A 193 -12.84 5.74 12.18
C GLY A 193 -12.08 5.33 13.45
N ALA A 194 -11.86 4.04 13.68
CA ALA A 194 -11.03 3.55 14.76
C ALA A 194 -9.52 3.61 14.45
N PHE A 195 -9.14 3.72 13.16
CA PHE A 195 -7.74 3.85 12.79
C PHE A 195 -7.22 5.28 13.02
N LYS A 196 -6.01 5.38 13.58
CA LYS A 196 -5.37 6.66 13.95
C LYS A 196 -4.31 7.10 12.96
N ALA A 197 -3.70 6.17 12.24
CA ALA A 197 -2.69 6.44 11.23
C ALA A 197 -2.61 5.27 10.24
N LEU A 198 -2.10 5.57 9.04
CA LEU A 198 -1.95 4.58 7.97
C LEU A 198 -0.55 4.65 7.36
N ARG A 199 0.04 3.48 7.12
CA ARG A 199 1.32 3.34 6.40
C ARG A 199 1.11 2.39 5.24
N CYS A 200 1.44 2.82 4.04
CA CYS A 200 1.37 1.98 2.87
C CYS A 200 2.77 1.47 2.55
N VAL A 201 3.03 0.18 2.74
CA VAL A 201 4.32 -0.46 2.43
C VAL A 201 4.23 -1.18 1.09
N GLY A 202 5.12 -0.86 0.16
CA GLY A 202 5.07 -1.43 -1.20
C GLY A 202 6.44 -1.41 -1.88
N ARG A 203 6.54 -2.07 -3.04
CA ARG A 203 7.76 -2.00 -3.85
C ARG A 203 7.91 -0.62 -4.49
N LYS A 204 9.15 -0.14 -4.55
CA LYS A 204 9.49 0.99 -5.43
C LYS A 204 9.39 0.50 -6.88
N LYS A 205 8.75 1.32 -7.72
CA LYS A 205 8.65 1.09 -9.17
C LYS A 205 9.87 1.66 -9.86
#